data_AF-A0A954P8X6-F1
#
_entry.id   AF-A0A954P8X6-F1
#
_cell.length_a   1.000
_cell.length_b   1.000
_cell.length_c   1.000
_cell.angle_alpha   90.00
_cell.angle_beta   90.00
_cell.angle_gamma   90.00
#
_symmetry.space_group_name_H-M   'P 1'
#
loop_
_entity.id
_entity.type
_entity.pdbx_description
1 polymer ?
#
loop_
_entity_poly.entity_id
_entity_poly.type
_entity_poly.pdbx_seq_one_letter_code
_entity_poly.pdbx_strand_id
1 'polypeptide(L)'
;MDSAQVKNKSLSSALAGLFQPVDGASCVFFRVCFGLLTAKWAWDYLAIGRVREFYIEPAFHFTYYGFDWVQPWPGEGMTLHFVGLIILSLMIAAGCFYRTSTLLFAIGFTYVFLLDRTNYQNHYYLIGLIAWWLPWLPLNRLVSVDAARNPRISGQTVPAWALRVLQFHIFLPYFFGGIAKITPDWMLGEPLRTMLLSQVDMPLIGGVLGQPWVVSALVFSSLFFDLLVVPALLWKRTRIAAFLACIVFHLMNSIIFNIHVFPWFMLLSTPIFFSPDWPRRVLGGLPLELPFRQPQMSFSTRQVVGLSFCAVYLLFHLVWPLRHNVYPGDASWNERGHYFAWRMMLRGKPVVLGYAIKDLETGAVVDGRVQRFINSEQQDRFARDPEMILHLAHHLGQQYRAETGRDCAVYALVMASLNGRKPELMLDPNVDLLQYPRGFYERPFVLAQKEPLRRPAWNLPVERWREVVEVPKLNFMPAKPGASDQSRLASVKSTGN
;
A
#
# COMPACT_ATOMS: atom_id res chain seq x y z
N MET A 1 -2.68 49.82 -4.10
CA MET A 1 -3.50 48.62 -3.83
C MET A 1 -2.61 47.61 -3.13
N ASP A 2 -2.96 47.26 -1.90
CA ASP A 2 -2.07 46.56 -0.97
C ASP A 2 -1.93 45.06 -1.32
N SER A 3 -0.71 44.52 -1.25
CA SER A 3 -0.38 43.16 -1.73
C SER A 3 -1.18 42.06 -1.00
N ALA A 4 -1.57 42.31 0.25
CA ALA A 4 -2.44 41.44 1.05
C ALA A 4 -3.89 41.40 0.52
N GLN A 5 -4.43 42.53 0.06
CA GLN A 5 -5.79 42.58 -0.49
C GLN A 5 -5.90 41.85 -1.84
N VAL A 6 -4.84 41.92 -2.67
CA VAL A 6 -4.77 41.19 -3.95
C VAL A 6 -4.69 39.69 -3.71
N LYS A 7 -3.86 39.23 -2.76
CA LYS A 7 -3.76 37.81 -2.37
C LYS A 7 -5.09 37.25 -1.83
N ASN A 8 -5.77 38.01 -0.96
CA ASN A 8 -7.07 37.59 -0.42
C ASN A 8 -8.15 37.47 -1.51
N LYS A 9 -8.22 38.40 -2.45
CA LYS A 9 -9.13 38.32 -3.60
C LYS A 9 -8.83 37.10 -4.49
N SER A 10 -7.55 36.83 -4.77
CA SER A 10 -7.13 35.67 -5.57
C SER A 10 -7.52 34.34 -4.93
N LEU A 11 -7.33 34.20 -3.60
CA LEU A 11 -7.68 32.98 -2.88
C LEU A 11 -9.20 32.75 -2.86
N SER A 12 -9.98 33.80 -2.55
CA SER A 12 -11.44 33.71 -2.56
C SER A 12 -12.02 33.36 -3.93
N SER A 13 -11.42 33.87 -5.01
CA SER A 13 -11.81 33.53 -6.39
C SER A 13 -11.52 32.05 -6.71
N ALA A 14 -10.35 31.54 -6.31
CA ALA A 14 -10.00 30.14 -6.48
C ALA A 14 -10.94 29.19 -5.70
N LEU A 15 -11.26 29.54 -4.45
CA LEU A 15 -12.20 28.78 -3.62
C LEU A 15 -13.63 28.82 -4.18
N ALA A 16 -14.07 29.95 -4.71
CA ALA A 16 -15.38 30.05 -5.35
C ALA A 16 -15.45 29.20 -6.63
N GLY A 17 -14.32 29.08 -7.35
CA GLY A 17 -14.16 28.17 -8.49
C GLY A 17 -14.42 26.69 -8.16
N LEU A 18 -14.18 26.26 -6.92
CA LEU A 18 -14.40 24.87 -6.48
C LEU A 18 -15.89 24.49 -6.43
N PHE A 19 -16.79 25.47 -6.36
CA PHE A 19 -18.25 25.24 -6.35
C PHE A 19 -18.91 25.48 -7.71
N GLN A 20 -18.13 25.88 -8.72
CA GLN A 20 -18.66 26.02 -10.08
C GLN A 20 -19.11 24.67 -10.63
N PRO A 21 -20.24 24.61 -11.34
CA PRO A 21 -20.67 23.40 -12.01
C PRO A 21 -19.70 23.04 -13.14
N VAL A 22 -19.31 21.78 -13.19
CA VAL A 22 -18.59 21.17 -14.31
C VAL A 22 -19.36 19.96 -14.80
N ASP A 23 -19.19 19.58 -16.07
CA ASP A 23 -19.83 18.37 -16.62
C ASP A 23 -19.47 17.14 -15.76
N GLY A 24 -20.49 16.37 -15.38
CA GLY A 24 -20.34 15.19 -14.55
C GLY A 24 -19.87 13.94 -15.29
N ALA A 25 -19.79 13.97 -16.63
CA ALA A 25 -19.54 12.77 -17.45
C ALA A 25 -18.25 12.02 -17.07
N SER A 26 -17.13 12.73 -16.91
CA SER A 26 -15.85 12.11 -16.49
C SER A 26 -15.92 11.45 -15.11
N CYS A 27 -16.63 12.06 -14.15
CA CYS A 27 -16.82 11.49 -12.82
C CYS A 27 -17.77 10.27 -12.85
N VAL A 28 -18.75 10.24 -13.76
CA VAL A 28 -19.59 9.06 -14.01
C VAL A 28 -18.75 7.92 -14.57
N PHE A 29 -17.92 8.18 -15.57
CA PHE A 29 -17.00 7.18 -16.11
C PHE A 29 -16.11 6.61 -15.00
N PHE A 30 -15.53 7.48 -14.17
CA PHE A 30 -14.74 7.08 -13.01
C PHE A 30 -15.53 6.19 -12.03
N ARG A 31 -16.77 6.58 -11.68
CA ARG A 31 -17.66 5.77 -10.80
C ARG A 31 -17.91 4.37 -11.37
N VAL A 32 -18.21 4.28 -12.67
CA VAL A 32 -18.47 3.01 -13.34
C VAL A 32 -17.21 2.15 -13.33
N CYS A 33 -16.06 2.69 -13.73
CA CYS A 33 -14.78 1.97 -13.71
C CYS A 33 -14.41 1.51 -12.31
N PHE A 34 -14.54 2.37 -11.30
CA PHE A 34 -14.28 2.02 -9.90
C PHE A 34 -15.12 0.81 -9.48
N GLY A 35 -16.45 0.86 -9.66
CA GLY A 35 -17.33 -0.24 -9.26
C GLY A 35 -17.09 -1.53 -10.04
N LEU A 36 -16.81 -1.46 -11.35
CA LEU A 36 -16.51 -2.66 -12.13
C LEU A 36 -15.16 -3.29 -11.73
N LEU A 37 -14.13 -2.47 -11.47
CA LEU A 37 -12.81 -2.95 -11.07
C LEU A 37 -12.82 -3.54 -9.66
N THR A 38 -13.53 -2.93 -8.71
CA THR A 38 -13.65 -3.49 -7.35
C THR A 38 -14.51 -4.75 -7.33
N ALA A 39 -15.53 -4.85 -8.18
CA ALA A 39 -16.28 -6.10 -8.38
C ALA A 39 -15.37 -7.20 -8.94
N LYS A 40 -14.59 -6.89 -9.99
CA LYS A 40 -13.61 -7.83 -10.59
C LYS A 40 -12.56 -8.27 -9.58
N TRP A 41 -12.01 -7.35 -8.78
CA TRP A 41 -11.06 -7.67 -7.71
C TRP A 41 -11.64 -8.64 -6.68
N ALA A 42 -12.84 -8.35 -6.18
CA ALA A 42 -13.48 -9.22 -5.19
C ALA A 42 -13.87 -10.58 -5.78
N TRP A 43 -14.29 -10.63 -7.05
CA TRP A 43 -14.53 -11.87 -7.78
C TRP A 43 -13.24 -12.68 -7.94
N ASP A 44 -12.15 -12.07 -8.39
CA ASP A 44 -10.87 -12.75 -8.58
C ASP A 44 -10.38 -13.35 -7.25
N TYR A 45 -10.54 -12.63 -6.14
CA TYR A 45 -10.22 -13.12 -4.80
C TYR A 45 -10.95 -14.41 -4.43
N LEU A 46 -12.24 -14.51 -4.79
CA LEU A 46 -13.02 -15.74 -4.59
C LEU A 46 -12.59 -16.83 -5.57
N ALA A 47 -12.49 -16.49 -6.86
CA ALA A 47 -12.27 -17.44 -7.95
C ALA A 47 -10.93 -18.17 -7.86
N ILE A 48 -9.87 -17.49 -7.38
CA ILE A 48 -8.53 -18.08 -7.23
C ILE A 48 -8.24 -18.59 -5.81
N GLY A 49 -9.24 -18.59 -4.91
CA GLY A 49 -9.11 -19.13 -3.55
C GLY A 49 -8.40 -18.22 -2.54
N ARG A 50 -8.07 -16.97 -2.90
CA ARG A 50 -7.38 -16.02 -2.00
C ARG A 50 -8.14 -15.69 -0.74
N VAL A 51 -9.49 -15.70 -0.77
CA VAL A 51 -10.28 -15.47 0.46
C VAL A 51 -9.98 -16.56 1.49
N ARG A 52 -9.88 -17.83 1.06
CA ARG A 52 -9.58 -18.95 1.94
C ARG A 52 -8.14 -18.87 2.43
N GLU A 53 -7.21 -18.71 1.50
CA GLU A 53 -5.78 -18.65 1.79
C GLU A 53 -5.43 -17.51 2.77
N PHE A 54 -6.02 -16.32 2.60
CA PHE A 54 -5.64 -15.15 3.41
C PHE A 54 -6.42 -14.96 4.71
N TYR A 55 -7.65 -15.48 4.80
CA TYR A 55 -8.55 -15.13 5.91
C TYR A 55 -9.19 -16.33 6.62
N ILE A 56 -9.09 -17.54 6.07
CA ILE A 56 -9.72 -18.74 6.65
C ILE A 56 -8.67 -19.74 7.13
N GLU A 57 -7.64 -20.01 6.32
CA GLU A 57 -6.58 -20.97 6.65
C GLU A 57 -5.59 -20.50 7.73
N PRO A 58 -5.17 -19.22 7.78
CA PRO A 58 -4.22 -18.78 8.79
C PRO A 58 -4.81 -18.87 10.20
N ALA A 59 -4.08 -19.52 11.10
CA ALA A 59 -4.47 -19.56 12.51
C ALA A 59 -4.15 -18.23 13.23
N PHE A 60 -3.26 -17.41 12.66
CA PHE A 60 -2.88 -16.11 13.17
C PHE A 60 -2.95 -15.04 12.08
N HIS A 61 -3.51 -13.88 12.42
CA HIS A 61 -3.62 -12.74 11.51
C HIS A 61 -2.80 -11.57 12.03
N PHE A 62 -1.98 -10.97 11.17
CA PHE A 62 -1.15 -9.83 11.56
C PHE A 62 -1.97 -8.54 11.55
N THR A 63 -2.72 -8.28 12.59
CA THR A 63 -3.55 -7.06 12.73
C THR A 63 -2.70 -5.77 12.78
N TYR A 64 -3.32 -4.66 12.40
CA TYR A 64 -2.74 -3.33 12.66
C TYR A 64 -2.81 -3.01 14.16
N TYR A 65 -1.82 -2.30 14.68
CA TYR A 65 -1.83 -1.87 16.09
C TYR A 65 -3.12 -1.09 16.41
N GLY A 66 -3.82 -1.48 17.48
CA GLY A 66 -5.12 -0.93 17.87
C GLY A 66 -6.34 -1.59 17.20
N PHE A 67 -6.13 -2.55 16.31
CA PHE A 67 -7.18 -3.29 15.59
C PHE A 67 -7.13 -4.80 15.85
N ASP A 68 -6.58 -5.23 16.98
CA ASP A 68 -6.50 -6.65 17.36
C ASP A 68 -7.88 -7.31 17.55
N TRP A 69 -8.91 -6.49 17.78
CA TRP A 69 -10.31 -6.93 17.88
C TRP A 69 -10.97 -7.24 16.52
N VAL A 70 -10.35 -6.86 15.40
CA VAL A 70 -10.87 -7.13 14.06
C VAL A 70 -10.46 -8.53 13.66
N GLN A 71 -11.43 -9.44 13.54
CA GLN A 71 -11.20 -10.85 13.22
C GLN A 71 -12.01 -11.28 12.00
N PRO A 72 -11.53 -12.26 11.21
CA PRO A 72 -12.28 -12.78 10.07
C PRO A 72 -13.62 -13.37 10.52
N TRP A 73 -14.63 -13.29 9.65
CA TRP A 73 -15.90 -13.96 9.90
C TRP A 73 -15.71 -15.49 9.94
N PRO A 74 -16.36 -16.20 10.87
CA PRO A 74 -16.24 -17.65 10.96
C PRO A 74 -16.97 -18.36 9.80
N GLY A 75 -16.56 -19.60 9.53
CA GLY A 75 -17.18 -20.47 8.51
C GLY A 75 -17.16 -19.82 7.12
N GLU A 76 -18.30 -19.85 6.43
CA GLU A 76 -18.46 -19.24 5.10
C GLU A 76 -18.63 -17.71 5.13
N GLY A 77 -18.52 -17.08 6.30
CA GLY A 77 -18.79 -15.65 6.46
C GLY A 77 -17.88 -14.77 5.60
N MET A 78 -16.60 -15.13 5.44
CA MET A 78 -15.68 -14.39 4.57
C MET A 78 -16.05 -14.51 3.08
N THR A 79 -16.47 -15.70 2.64
CA THR A 79 -16.99 -15.92 1.27
C THR A 79 -18.20 -15.01 1.02
N LEU A 80 -19.18 -15.01 1.92
CA LEU A 80 -20.38 -14.18 1.83
C LEU A 80 -20.07 -12.68 1.87
N HIS A 81 -19.09 -12.26 2.67
CA HIS A 81 -18.64 -10.87 2.73
C HIS A 81 -18.12 -10.39 1.38
N PHE A 82 -17.29 -11.19 0.71
CA PHE A 82 -16.79 -10.86 -0.62
C PHE A 82 -17.89 -10.85 -1.69
N VAL A 83 -18.87 -11.77 -1.63
CA VAL A 83 -20.08 -11.71 -2.48
C VAL A 83 -20.85 -10.39 -2.25
N GLY A 84 -21.00 -9.97 -0.99
CA GLY A 84 -21.58 -8.68 -0.63
C GLY A 84 -20.81 -7.51 -1.23
N LEU A 85 -19.47 -7.52 -1.17
CA LEU A 85 -18.62 -6.49 -1.79
C LEU A 85 -18.78 -6.44 -3.31
N ILE A 86 -18.96 -7.58 -3.99
CA ILE A 86 -19.24 -7.64 -5.44
C ILE A 86 -20.56 -6.94 -5.74
N ILE A 87 -21.63 -7.31 -5.03
CA ILE A 87 -22.97 -6.72 -5.22
C ILE A 87 -22.93 -5.21 -4.99
N LEU A 88 -22.32 -4.77 -3.88
CA LEU A 88 -22.16 -3.35 -3.58
C LEU A 88 -21.36 -2.63 -4.66
N SER A 89 -20.29 -3.22 -5.17
CA SER A 89 -19.47 -2.66 -6.26
C SER A 89 -20.26 -2.49 -7.56
N LEU A 90 -21.08 -3.46 -7.93
CA LEU A 90 -21.98 -3.37 -9.09
C LEU A 90 -23.07 -2.31 -8.88
N MET A 91 -23.61 -2.19 -7.66
CA MET A 91 -24.54 -1.12 -7.31
C MET A 91 -23.89 0.27 -7.42
N ILE A 92 -22.61 0.42 -7.04
CA ILE A 92 -21.84 1.66 -7.23
C ILE A 92 -21.70 1.97 -8.72
N ALA A 93 -21.34 0.97 -9.54
CA ALA A 93 -21.21 1.14 -11.00
C ALA A 93 -22.55 1.50 -11.66
N ALA A 94 -23.67 0.93 -11.21
CA ALA A 94 -25.01 1.28 -11.67
C ALA A 94 -25.53 2.61 -11.09
N GLY A 95 -24.98 3.05 -9.96
CA GLY A 95 -25.44 4.23 -9.22
C GLY A 95 -26.80 3.97 -8.60
N CYS A 96 -26.97 2.77 -8.06
CA CYS A 96 -28.16 2.27 -7.38
C CYS A 96 -27.95 2.32 -5.87
N PHE A 97 -28.86 2.96 -5.15
CA PHE A 97 -28.74 3.26 -3.73
C PHE A 97 -27.37 3.87 -3.39
N TYR A 98 -26.87 4.76 -4.24
CA TYR A 98 -25.45 5.06 -4.36
C TYR A 98 -24.80 5.48 -3.04
N ARG A 99 -25.46 6.34 -2.25
CA ARG A 99 -24.92 6.82 -0.97
C ARG A 99 -24.76 5.67 0.04
N THR A 100 -25.75 4.78 0.09
CA THR A 100 -25.73 3.62 0.97
C THR A 100 -24.74 2.56 0.48
N SER A 101 -24.76 2.24 -0.82
CA SER A 101 -23.88 1.21 -1.39
C SER A 101 -22.40 1.60 -1.31
N THR A 102 -22.05 2.87 -1.58
CA THR A 102 -20.69 3.38 -1.40
C THR A 102 -20.24 3.36 0.06
N LEU A 103 -21.11 3.71 1.02
CA LEU A 103 -20.78 3.70 2.44
C LEU A 103 -20.57 2.27 2.96
N LEU A 104 -21.49 1.36 2.63
CA LEU A 104 -21.37 -0.05 3.00
C LEU A 104 -20.14 -0.69 2.37
N PHE A 105 -19.82 -0.36 1.11
CA PHE A 105 -18.59 -0.80 0.47
C PHE A 105 -17.36 -0.26 1.19
N ALA A 106 -17.33 1.04 1.54
CA ALA A 106 -16.20 1.62 2.27
C ALA A 106 -15.96 0.93 3.61
N ILE A 107 -17.03 0.66 4.37
CA ILE A 107 -16.97 -0.06 5.65
C ILE A 107 -16.49 -1.50 5.42
N GLY A 108 -17.12 -2.23 4.49
CA GLY A 108 -16.80 -3.64 4.23
C GLY A 108 -15.39 -3.84 3.67
N PHE A 109 -14.91 -2.93 2.81
CA PHE A 109 -13.55 -2.94 2.30
C PHE A 109 -12.54 -2.59 3.40
N THR A 110 -12.86 -1.61 4.25
CA THR A 110 -12.00 -1.24 5.40
C THR A 110 -11.86 -2.40 6.38
N TYR A 111 -12.94 -3.13 6.65
CA TYR A 111 -12.90 -4.36 7.45
C TYR A 111 -11.88 -5.35 6.87
N VAL A 112 -12.01 -5.72 5.59
CA VAL A 112 -11.07 -6.63 4.92
C VAL A 112 -9.63 -6.12 4.95
N PHE A 113 -9.44 -4.81 4.74
CA PHE A 113 -8.13 -4.16 4.77
C PHE A 113 -7.44 -4.23 6.14
N LEU A 114 -8.22 -4.21 7.24
CA LEU A 114 -7.70 -4.22 8.61
C LEU A 114 -7.43 -5.63 9.17
N LEU A 115 -7.99 -6.67 8.55
CA LEU A 115 -7.86 -8.06 9.02
C LEU A 115 -6.41 -8.54 9.08
N ASP A 116 -5.63 -8.28 8.03
CA ASP A 116 -4.25 -8.73 7.98
C ASP A 116 -3.36 -7.73 7.24
N ARG A 117 -2.34 -7.26 7.94
CA ARG A 117 -1.34 -6.29 7.50
C ARG A 117 -0.35 -6.87 6.49
N THR A 118 -0.17 -8.19 6.44
CA THR A 118 0.64 -8.85 5.38
C THR A 118 0.05 -8.61 4.00
N ASN A 119 -1.27 -8.40 3.91
CA ASN A 119 -2.00 -8.09 2.68
C ASN A 119 -1.96 -6.60 2.30
N TYR A 120 -1.21 -5.75 3.01
CA TYR A 120 -1.11 -4.33 2.69
C TYR A 120 -0.57 -4.11 1.28
N GLN A 121 -1.34 -3.37 0.47
CA GLN A 121 -0.90 -2.86 -0.82
C GLN A 121 -1.27 -1.38 -0.96
N ASN A 122 -0.39 -0.59 -1.58
CA ASN A 122 -0.64 0.85 -1.78
C ASN A 122 -1.93 1.10 -2.58
N HIS A 123 -2.30 0.22 -3.50
CA HIS A 123 -3.53 0.37 -4.28
C HIS A 123 -4.79 0.01 -3.48
N TYR A 124 -4.72 -0.91 -2.51
CA TYR A 124 -5.83 -1.11 -1.57
C TYR A 124 -6.01 0.10 -0.67
N TYR A 125 -4.91 0.73 -0.24
CA TYR A 125 -5.01 2.00 0.46
C TYR A 125 -5.68 3.08 -0.39
N LEU A 126 -5.30 3.23 -1.66
CA LEU A 126 -5.96 4.17 -2.59
C LEU A 126 -7.46 3.89 -2.77
N ILE A 127 -7.84 2.63 -2.97
CA ILE A 127 -9.25 2.21 -3.08
C ILE A 127 -10.00 2.57 -1.80
N GLY A 128 -9.43 2.32 -0.63
CA GLY A 128 -10.01 2.72 0.66
C GLY A 128 -10.24 4.22 0.78
N LEU A 129 -9.25 5.04 0.40
CA LEU A 129 -9.40 6.51 0.43
C LEU A 129 -10.53 6.99 -0.49
N ILE A 130 -10.57 6.49 -1.73
CA ILE A 130 -11.62 6.85 -2.69
C ILE A 130 -12.98 6.35 -2.19
N ALA A 131 -13.07 5.12 -1.68
CA ALA A 131 -14.29 4.52 -1.17
C ALA A 131 -14.90 5.37 -0.04
N TRP A 132 -14.09 5.90 0.88
CA TRP A 132 -14.58 6.80 1.94
C TRP A 132 -15.00 8.19 1.44
N TRP A 133 -14.55 8.62 0.26
CA TRP A 133 -14.99 9.86 -0.37
C TRP A 133 -16.27 9.72 -1.20
N LEU A 134 -16.46 8.59 -1.87
CA LEU A 134 -17.60 8.37 -2.78
C LEU A 134 -18.98 8.68 -2.15
N PRO A 135 -19.29 8.30 -0.88
CA PRO A 135 -20.56 8.62 -0.24
C PRO A 135 -20.84 10.10 -0.12
N TRP A 136 -19.85 10.98 -0.27
CA TRP A 136 -19.98 12.43 -0.20
C TRP A 136 -20.11 13.08 -1.58
N LEU A 137 -19.65 12.39 -2.62
CA LEU A 137 -19.67 12.90 -3.99
C LEU A 137 -21.05 12.72 -4.65
N PRO A 138 -21.57 13.71 -5.39
CA PRO A 138 -22.86 13.61 -6.07
C PRO A 138 -22.80 12.85 -7.40
N LEU A 139 -22.13 11.70 -7.44
CA LEU A 139 -21.86 10.96 -8.70
C LEU A 139 -23.05 10.09 -9.16
N ASN A 140 -24.12 10.04 -8.38
CA ASN A 140 -25.38 9.41 -8.74
C ASN A 140 -26.38 10.35 -9.41
N ARG A 141 -26.02 11.61 -9.67
CA ARG A 141 -26.93 12.56 -10.32
C ARG A 141 -27.05 12.38 -11.83
N LEU A 142 -26.13 11.65 -12.45
CA LEU A 142 -26.04 11.46 -13.89
C LEU A 142 -25.82 9.98 -14.22
N VAL A 143 -26.55 9.47 -15.22
CA VAL A 143 -26.45 8.09 -15.75
C VAL A 143 -26.42 7.07 -14.61
N SER A 144 -27.48 7.06 -13.82
CA SER A 144 -27.61 6.21 -12.63
C SER A 144 -29.04 5.73 -12.45
N VAL A 145 -29.19 4.59 -11.77
CA VAL A 145 -30.51 4.09 -11.35
C VAL A 145 -31.21 5.08 -10.42
N ASP A 146 -30.48 5.71 -9.49
CA ASP A 146 -31.03 6.69 -8.56
C ASP A 146 -31.65 7.90 -9.28
N ALA A 147 -30.94 8.47 -10.27
CA ALA A 147 -31.43 9.64 -11.02
C ALA A 147 -32.59 9.28 -11.96
N ALA A 148 -32.60 8.06 -12.51
CA ALA A 148 -33.72 7.56 -13.29
C ALA A 148 -34.99 7.38 -12.43
N ARG A 149 -34.85 6.90 -11.18
CA ARG A 149 -35.96 6.71 -10.24
C ARG A 149 -36.43 8.01 -9.59
N ASN A 150 -35.53 8.97 -9.38
CA ASN A 150 -35.86 10.25 -8.76
C ASN A 150 -35.34 11.43 -9.60
N PRO A 151 -36.19 11.98 -10.49
CA PRO A 151 -35.82 13.11 -11.34
C PRO A 151 -35.33 14.35 -10.57
N ARG A 152 -35.70 14.53 -9.29
CA ARG A 152 -35.29 15.70 -8.48
C ARG A 152 -33.79 15.76 -8.21
N ILE A 153 -33.11 14.61 -8.17
CA ILE A 153 -31.66 14.56 -7.98
C ILE A 153 -30.88 14.55 -9.30
N SER A 154 -31.58 14.29 -10.42
CA SER A 154 -30.97 14.25 -11.74
C SER A 154 -30.29 15.58 -12.07
N GLY A 155 -29.14 15.51 -12.72
CA GLY A 155 -28.37 16.69 -13.09
C GLY A 155 -27.18 16.31 -13.95
N GLN A 156 -26.83 17.19 -14.88
CA GLN A 156 -25.73 16.96 -15.82
C GLN A 156 -24.35 17.38 -15.28
N THR A 157 -24.33 18.04 -14.11
CA THR A 157 -23.13 18.68 -13.57
C THR A 157 -22.84 18.23 -12.15
N VAL A 158 -21.55 18.28 -11.78
CA VAL A 158 -21.06 18.14 -10.40
C VAL A 158 -20.31 19.42 -10.01
N PRO A 159 -20.19 19.75 -8.71
CA PRO A 159 -19.32 20.85 -8.30
C PRO A 159 -17.86 20.51 -8.57
N ALA A 160 -17.06 21.48 -9.01
CA ALA A 160 -15.67 21.26 -9.41
C ALA A 160 -14.81 20.58 -8.33
N TRP A 161 -15.05 20.82 -7.04
CA TRP A 161 -14.33 20.16 -5.95
C TRP A 161 -14.46 18.63 -5.98
N ALA A 162 -15.61 18.11 -6.43
CA ALA A 162 -15.84 16.65 -6.52
C ALA A 162 -14.92 16.02 -7.56
N LEU A 163 -14.66 16.72 -8.67
CA LEU A 163 -13.66 16.32 -9.66
C LEU A 163 -12.24 16.47 -9.09
N ARG A 164 -11.94 17.58 -8.42
CA ARG A 164 -10.60 17.85 -7.88
C ARG A 164 -10.16 16.86 -6.81
N VAL A 165 -11.08 16.43 -5.95
CA VAL A 165 -10.74 15.44 -4.92
C VAL A 165 -10.44 14.06 -5.54
N LEU A 166 -11.15 13.65 -6.60
CA LEU A 166 -10.82 12.43 -7.33
C LEU A 166 -9.44 12.54 -8.01
N GLN A 167 -9.15 13.67 -8.66
CA GLN A 167 -7.83 13.95 -9.24
C GLN A 167 -6.72 13.91 -8.19
N PHE A 168 -6.97 14.44 -7.00
CA PHE A 168 -6.01 14.41 -5.89
C PHE A 168 -5.65 12.98 -5.46
N HIS A 169 -6.64 12.09 -5.33
CA HIS A 169 -6.37 10.70 -4.98
C HIS A 169 -5.50 9.98 -6.02
N ILE A 170 -5.76 10.20 -7.31
CA ILE A 170 -4.94 9.62 -8.39
C ILE A 170 -3.55 10.26 -8.45
N PHE A 171 -3.42 11.53 -8.08
CA PHE A 171 -2.14 12.23 -7.98
C PHE A 171 -1.21 11.62 -6.91
N LEU A 172 -1.74 11.24 -5.75
CA LEU A 172 -0.95 10.81 -4.59
C LEU A 172 0.05 9.67 -4.91
N PRO A 173 -0.36 8.52 -5.47
CA PRO A 173 0.56 7.43 -5.81
C PRO A 173 1.66 7.83 -6.79
N TYR A 174 1.35 8.63 -7.81
CA TYR A 174 2.36 9.08 -8.78
C TYR A 174 3.38 9.99 -8.09
N PHE A 175 2.90 11.04 -7.43
CA PHE A 175 3.77 12.03 -6.80
C PHE A 175 4.68 11.40 -5.75
N PHE A 176 4.11 10.68 -4.77
CA PHE A 176 4.90 10.07 -3.72
C PHE A 176 5.65 8.81 -4.18
N GLY A 177 5.16 8.12 -5.21
CA GLY A 177 5.90 7.04 -5.86
C GLY A 177 7.21 7.54 -6.49
N GLY A 178 7.21 8.76 -7.05
CA GLY A 178 8.39 9.44 -7.56
C GLY A 178 9.30 9.96 -6.44
N ILE A 179 8.74 10.65 -5.44
CA ILE A 179 9.51 11.14 -4.28
C ILE A 179 10.23 9.99 -3.57
N ALA A 180 9.56 8.85 -3.39
CA ALA A 180 10.14 7.72 -2.69
C ALA A 180 11.25 6.99 -3.49
N LYS A 181 11.34 7.24 -4.81
CA LYS A 181 12.44 6.79 -5.67
C LYS A 181 13.67 7.71 -5.61
N ILE A 182 13.60 8.86 -4.93
CA ILE A 182 14.76 9.75 -4.75
C ILE A 182 15.62 9.20 -3.60
N THR A 183 16.33 8.11 -3.87
CA THR A 183 17.22 7.44 -2.91
C THR A 183 18.52 6.98 -3.58
N PRO A 184 19.63 6.87 -2.82
CA PRO A 184 20.87 6.31 -3.36
C PRO A 184 20.67 4.94 -4.02
N ASP A 185 19.90 4.06 -3.38
CA ASP A 185 19.60 2.72 -3.88
C ASP A 185 18.93 2.75 -5.26
N TRP A 186 17.88 3.54 -5.42
CA TRP A 186 17.16 3.63 -6.69
C TRP A 186 18.04 4.24 -7.79
N MET A 187 18.82 5.28 -7.48
CA MET A 187 19.76 5.89 -8.44
C MET A 187 20.86 4.90 -8.85
N LEU A 188 21.25 3.99 -7.96
CA LEU A 188 22.17 2.89 -8.25
C LEU A 188 21.47 1.68 -8.88
N GLY A 189 20.17 1.76 -9.14
CA GLY A 189 19.38 0.79 -9.86
C GLY A 189 18.83 -0.35 -9.04
N GLU A 190 18.93 -0.31 -7.71
CA GLU A 190 18.31 -1.32 -6.85
C GLU A 190 16.99 -0.81 -6.23
N PRO A 191 15.99 -1.69 -6.04
CA PRO A 191 15.99 -3.13 -6.36
C PRO A 191 15.66 -3.44 -7.83
N LEU A 192 15.46 -2.42 -8.68
CA LEU A 192 14.94 -2.61 -10.03
C LEU A 192 15.80 -3.58 -10.86
N ARG A 193 17.13 -3.49 -10.74
CA ARG A 193 18.07 -4.42 -11.36
C ARG A 193 17.79 -5.85 -10.94
N THR A 194 17.74 -6.10 -9.63
CA THR A 194 17.45 -7.44 -9.10
C THR A 194 16.10 -7.95 -9.59
N MET A 195 15.07 -7.10 -9.62
CA MET A 195 13.75 -7.44 -10.15
C MET A 195 13.75 -7.74 -11.65
N LEU A 196 14.56 -7.03 -12.46
CA LEU A 196 14.68 -7.27 -13.89
C LEU A 196 15.49 -8.53 -14.20
N LEU A 197 16.52 -8.82 -13.39
CA LEU A 197 17.32 -10.03 -13.51
C LEU A 197 16.51 -11.30 -13.22
N SER A 198 15.46 -11.22 -12.39
CA SER A 198 14.53 -12.35 -12.19
C SER A 198 13.56 -12.55 -13.34
N GLN A 199 13.62 -11.72 -14.40
CA GLN A 199 12.73 -11.77 -15.57
C GLN A 199 13.49 -12.03 -16.87
N VAL A 200 14.77 -12.41 -16.81
CA VAL A 200 15.61 -12.60 -18.02
C VAL A 200 15.18 -13.77 -18.90
N ASP A 201 14.39 -14.70 -18.36
CA ASP A 201 13.84 -15.83 -19.09
C ASP A 201 12.53 -15.49 -19.84
N MET A 202 12.05 -14.24 -19.76
CA MET A 202 10.85 -13.82 -20.49
C MET A 202 11.04 -13.92 -22.01
N PRO A 203 10.07 -14.50 -22.73
CA PRO A 203 10.08 -14.52 -24.19
C PRO A 203 10.22 -13.11 -24.77
N LEU A 204 11.00 -12.97 -25.85
CA LEU A 204 11.22 -11.75 -26.64
C LEU A 204 12.02 -10.62 -25.96
N ILE A 205 11.76 -10.33 -24.68
CA ILE A 205 12.33 -9.14 -24.01
C ILE A 205 13.38 -9.46 -22.94
N GLY A 206 13.40 -10.70 -22.41
CA GLY A 206 14.23 -11.08 -21.25
C GLY A 206 15.73 -10.82 -21.42
N GLY A 207 16.29 -11.12 -22.60
CA GLY A 207 17.72 -10.88 -22.90
C GLY A 207 18.14 -9.40 -22.89
N VAL A 208 17.18 -8.49 -23.01
CA VAL A 208 17.42 -7.03 -22.95
C VAL A 208 17.24 -6.49 -21.53
N LEU A 209 16.33 -7.06 -20.73
CA LEU A 209 16.02 -6.56 -19.37
C LEU A 209 17.23 -6.58 -18.43
N GLY A 210 18.16 -7.54 -18.61
CA GLY A 210 19.38 -7.64 -17.81
C GLY A 210 20.48 -6.61 -18.15
N GLN A 211 20.35 -5.87 -19.26
CA GLN A 211 21.41 -4.99 -19.74
C GLN A 211 21.57 -3.75 -18.84
N PRO A 212 22.81 -3.34 -18.46
CA PRO A 212 23.02 -2.22 -17.55
C PRO A 212 22.37 -0.91 -17.98
N TRP A 213 22.37 -0.61 -19.29
CA TRP A 213 21.77 0.60 -19.83
C TRP A 213 20.24 0.60 -19.74
N VAL A 214 19.60 -0.58 -19.85
CA VAL A 214 18.14 -0.74 -19.72
C VAL A 214 17.71 -0.47 -18.29
N VAL A 215 18.45 -1.04 -17.33
CA VAL A 215 18.22 -0.74 -15.91
C VAL A 215 18.31 0.76 -15.66
N SER A 216 19.40 1.42 -16.11
CA SER A 216 19.54 2.88 -15.95
C SER A 216 18.42 3.66 -16.63
N ALA A 217 18.02 3.29 -17.85
CA ALA A 217 16.91 3.93 -18.55
C ALA A 217 15.59 3.78 -17.80
N LEU A 218 15.30 2.60 -17.23
CA LEU A 218 14.09 2.35 -16.46
C LEU A 218 14.10 3.05 -15.09
N VAL A 219 15.25 3.14 -14.42
CA VAL A 219 15.43 3.91 -13.16
C VAL A 219 14.99 5.36 -13.35
N PHE A 220 15.54 6.04 -14.35
CA PHE A 220 15.25 7.45 -14.57
C PHE A 220 13.90 7.67 -15.23
N SER A 221 13.52 6.85 -16.21
CA SER A 221 12.21 7.03 -16.88
C SER A 221 11.05 6.82 -15.93
N SER A 222 11.10 5.82 -15.04
CA SER A 222 10.05 5.61 -14.03
C SER A 222 10.02 6.71 -12.96
N LEU A 223 11.17 7.22 -12.51
CA LEU A 223 11.25 8.35 -11.59
C LEU A 223 10.61 9.61 -12.19
N PHE A 224 11.06 10.00 -13.40
CA PHE A 224 10.56 11.21 -14.06
C PHE A 224 9.10 11.06 -14.47
N PHE A 225 8.69 9.87 -14.91
CA PHE A 225 7.29 9.57 -15.19
C PHE A 225 6.43 9.86 -13.95
N ASP A 226 6.75 9.25 -12.80
CA ASP A 226 5.97 9.43 -11.58
C ASP A 226 5.86 10.91 -11.13
N LEU A 227 6.95 11.67 -11.23
CA LEU A 227 6.99 13.08 -10.83
C LEU A 227 6.27 14.02 -11.83
N LEU A 228 6.36 13.73 -13.13
CA LEU A 228 5.97 14.68 -14.18
C LEU A 228 4.64 14.33 -14.87
N VAL A 229 4.16 13.09 -14.76
CA VAL A 229 2.98 12.64 -15.50
C VAL A 229 1.73 13.43 -15.13
N VAL A 230 1.50 13.72 -13.85
CA VAL A 230 0.32 14.48 -13.43
C VAL A 230 0.39 15.95 -13.87
N PRO A 231 1.48 16.71 -13.65
CA PRO A 231 1.65 18.02 -14.28
C PRO A 231 1.42 18.01 -15.79
N ALA A 232 1.95 17.00 -16.50
CA ALA A 232 1.80 16.86 -17.94
C ALA A 232 0.36 16.52 -18.37
N LEU A 233 -0.41 15.78 -17.56
CA LEU A 233 -1.83 15.51 -17.79
C LEU A 233 -2.70 16.76 -17.54
N LEU A 234 -2.34 17.58 -16.54
CA LEU A 234 -3.03 18.83 -16.24
C LEU A 234 -2.83 19.86 -17.35
N TRP A 235 -1.63 19.92 -17.94
CA TRP A 235 -1.35 20.84 -19.04
C TRP A 235 -1.94 20.35 -20.37
N LYS A 236 -2.89 21.12 -20.91
CA LYS A 236 -3.65 20.77 -22.13
C LYS A 236 -2.77 20.37 -23.33
N ARG A 237 -1.59 20.98 -23.49
CA ARG A 237 -0.69 20.74 -24.65
C ARG A 237 0.00 19.38 -24.59
N THR A 238 0.31 18.88 -23.39
CA THR A 238 1.05 17.63 -23.17
C THR A 238 0.14 16.46 -22.83
N ARG A 239 -1.13 16.70 -22.52
CA ARG A 239 -2.05 15.70 -21.96
C ARG A 239 -2.14 14.39 -22.74
N ILE A 240 -2.27 14.45 -24.07
CA ILE A 240 -2.40 13.22 -24.88
C ILE A 240 -1.10 12.42 -24.83
N ALA A 241 0.06 13.09 -25.00
CA ALA A 241 1.36 12.43 -24.90
C ALA A 241 1.57 11.82 -23.50
N ALA A 242 1.20 12.54 -22.43
CA ALA A 242 1.27 12.03 -21.06
C ALA A 242 0.36 10.81 -20.84
N PHE A 243 -0.85 10.81 -21.40
CA PHE A 243 -1.76 9.67 -21.33
C PHE A 243 -1.25 8.45 -22.10
N LEU A 244 -0.67 8.64 -23.29
CA LEU A 244 0.00 7.57 -24.04
C LEU A 244 1.18 7.00 -23.24
N ALA A 245 1.96 7.86 -22.58
CA ALA A 245 3.01 7.42 -21.65
C ALA A 245 2.43 6.62 -20.47
N CYS A 246 1.27 7.00 -19.91
CA CYS A 246 0.59 6.20 -18.89
C CYS A 246 0.23 4.81 -19.39
N ILE A 247 -0.31 4.69 -20.60
CA ILE A 247 -0.63 3.39 -21.20
C ILE A 247 0.62 2.53 -21.27
N VAL A 248 1.71 3.05 -21.86
CA VAL A 248 2.97 2.31 -21.99
C VAL A 248 3.53 1.90 -20.63
N PHE A 249 3.57 2.83 -19.67
CA PHE A 249 4.09 2.57 -18.33
C PHE A 249 3.31 1.48 -17.59
N HIS A 250 1.97 1.56 -17.59
CA HIS A 250 1.13 0.60 -16.89
C HIS A 250 1.12 -0.77 -17.57
N LEU A 251 1.11 -0.81 -18.90
CA LEU A 251 1.22 -2.08 -19.64
C LEU A 251 2.59 -2.74 -19.40
N MET A 252 3.68 -1.97 -19.45
CA MET A 252 5.01 -2.47 -19.15
C MET A 252 5.09 -3.03 -17.72
N ASN A 253 4.55 -2.33 -16.73
CA ASN A 253 4.50 -2.84 -15.35
C ASN A 253 3.63 -4.09 -15.22
N SER A 254 2.51 -4.16 -15.94
CA SER A 254 1.64 -5.34 -15.94
C SER A 254 2.35 -6.57 -16.53
N ILE A 255 3.15 -6.38 -17.58
CA ILE A 255 3.88 -7.45 -18.27
C ILE A 255 5.09 -7.90 -17.42
N ILE A 256 5.92 -6.95 -16.96
CA ILE A 256 7.20 -7.26 -16.30
C ILE A 256 6.99 -7.68 -14.83
N PHE A 257 6.07 -7.04 -14.11
CA PHE A 257 5.98 -7.19 -12.65
C PHE A 257 4.69 -7.83 -12.14
N ASN A 258 3.72 -8.14 -13.01
CA ASN A 258 2.43 -8.76 -12.68
C ASN A 258 1.76 -8.18 -11.41
N ILE A 259 1.63 -6.85 -11.34
CA ILE A 259 1.10 -6.13 -10.16
C ILE A 259 -0.45 -6.10 -10.10
N HIS A 260 -1.09 -7.14 -10.61
CA HIS A 260 -2.54 -7.42 -10.55
C HIS A 260 -3.45 -6.24 -10.98
N VAL A 261 -4.42 -5.84 -10.15
CA VAL A 261 -5.47 -4.87 -10.51
C VAL A 261 -4.94 -3.44 -10.67
N PHE A 262 -3.75 -3.14 -10.14
CA PHE A 262 -3.24 -1.77 -10.06
C PHE A 262 -3.04 -1.08 -11.42
N PRO A 263 -2.40 -1.68 -12.45
CA PRO A 263 -2.20 -1.02 -13.74
C PRO A 263 -3.52 -0.66 -14.40
N TRP A 264 -4.49 -1.57 -14.33
CA TRP A 264 -5.84 -1.37 -14.87
C TRP A 264 -6.59 -0.28 -14.11
N PHE A 265 -6.50 -0.27 -12.78
CA PHE A 265 -7.10 0.78 -11.96
C PHE A 265 -6.54 2.15 -12.27
N MET A 266 -5.21 2.29 -12.30
CA MET A 266 -4.57 3.56 -12.61
C MET A 266 -4.85 4.01 -14.04
N LEU A 267 -4.78 3.09 -15.01
CA LEU A 267 -5.05 3.42 -16.40
C LEU A 267 -6.48 3.89 -16.64
N LEU A 268 -7.48 3.19 -16.09
CA LEU A 268 -8.89 3.58 -16.23
C LEU A 268 -9.28 4.80 -15.39
N SER A 269 -8.52 5.11 -14.33
CA SER A 269 -8.75 6.30 -13.51
C SER A 269 -8.10 7.56 -14.09
N THR A 270 -6.99 7.43 -14.82
CA THR A 270 -6.20 8.57 -15.35
C THR A 270 -6.99 9.52 -16.29
N PRO A 271 -7.98 9.07 -17.09
CA PRO A 271 -8.83 9.95 -17.87
C PRO A 271 -9.57 11.03 -17.05
N ILE A 272 -9.63 10.92 -15.72
CA ILE A 272 -10.18 11.97 -14.84
C ILE A 272 -9.43 13.32 -14.96
N PHE A 273 -8.21 13.34 -15.52
CA PHE A 273 -7.44 14.56 -15.80
C PHE A 273 -7.77 15.23 -17.15
N PHE A 274 -8.60 14.60 -17.98
CA PHE A 274 -9.08 15.19 -19.24
C PHE A 274 -10.16 16.26 -18.99
N SER A 275 -10.68 16.87 -20.06
CA SER A 275 -11.79 17.80 -19.92
C SER A 275 -13.01 17.07 -19.31
N PRO A 276 -13.79 17.69 -18.41
CA PRO A 276 -14.84 16.99 -17.67
C PRO A 276 -15.90 16.30 -18.55
N ASP A 277 -16.05 16.78 -19.78
CA ASP A 277 -16.98 16.35 -20.83
C ASP A 277 -16.37 15.35 -21.83
N TRP A 278 -15.12 14.92 -21.65
CA TRP A 278 -14.44 14.02 -22.60
C TRP A 278 -15.24 12.75 -22.95
N PRO A 279 -15.97 12.08 -22.02
CA PRO A 279 -16.72 10.88 -22.39
C PRO A 279 -17.84 11.18 -23.37
N ARG A 280 -18.49 12.36 -23.26
CA ARG A 280 -19.53 12.77 -24.22
C ARG A 280 -18.93 12.97 -25.61
N ARG A 281 -17.80 13.68 -25.68
CA ARG A 281 -17.12 13.94 -26.96
C ARG A 281 -16.74 12.65 -27.68
N VAL A 282 -16.22 11.66 -26.94
CA VAL A 282 -15.83 10.36 -27.50
C VAL A 282 -17.06 9.54 -27.93
N LEU A 283 -18.15 9.59 -27.17
CA LEU A 283 -19.40 8.89 -27.48
C LEU A 283 -20.31 9.63 -28.48
N GLY A 284 -19.82 10.69 -29.14
CA GLY A 284 -20.59 11.45 -30.13
C GLY A 284 -21.69 12.34 -29.54
N GLY A 285 -21.70 12.56 -28.23
CA GLY A 285 -22.63 13.46 -27.55
C GLY A 285 -22.26 14.93 -27.71
N LEU A 286 -23.28 15.80 -27.75
CA LEU A 286 -23.09 17.25 -27.77
C LEU A 286 -22.48 17.75 -26.44
N PRO A 287 -21.54 18.72 -26.48
CA PRO A 287 -21.05 19.37 -25.28
C PRO A 287 -22.19 20.08 -24.56
N LEU A 288 -22.19 20.02 -23.23
CA LEU A 288 -23.16 20.76 -22.42
C LEU A 288 -22.78 22.24 -22.42
N GLU A 289 -23.73 23.10 -22.80
CA GLU A 289 -23.65 24.52 -22.52
C GLU A 289 -23.91 24.74 -21.02
N LEU A 290 -22.84 25.02 -20.28
CA LEU A 290 -22.92 25.28 -18.85
C LEU A 290 -23.15 26.76 -18.61
N PRO A 291 -24.21 27.16 -17.89
CA PRO A 291 -24.41 28.55 -17.56
C PRO A 291 -23.26 29.03 -16.69
N PHE A 292 -22.59 30.10 -17.12
CA PHE A 292 -21.58 30.76 -16.30
C PHE A 292 -22.27 31.33 -15.05
N ARG A 293 -21.96 30.77 -13.88
CA ARG A 293 -22.40 31.34 -12.60
C ARG A 293 -21.30 32.27 -12.11
N GLN A 294 -21.65 33.53 -11.87
CA GLN A 294 -20.74 34.45 -11.17
C GLN A 294 -20.27 33.79 -9.87
N PRO A 295 -18.95 33.71 -9.60
CA PRO A 295 -18.45 33.09 -8.39
C PRO A 295 -19.01 33.84 -7.18
N GLN A 296 -19.81 33.15 -6.36
CA GLN A 296 -20.24 33.72 -5.09
C GLN A 296 -19.04 33.79 -4.15
N MET A 297 -18.66 35.02 -3.78
CA MET A 297 -17.52 35.29 -2.91
C MET A 297 -17.87 35.11 -1.43
N SER A 298 -19.16 34.94 -1.11
CA SER A 298 -19.67 34.60 0.21
C SER A 298 -19.92 33.10 0.32
N PHE A 299 -19.27 32.44 1.28
CA PHE A 299 -19.48 31.04 1.58
C PHE A 299 -20.42 30.88 2.78
N SER A 300 -21.35 29.94 2.70
CA SER A 300 -22.13 29.50 3.86
C SER A 300 -21.22 28.84 4.91
N THR A 301 -21.63 28.85 6.18
CA THR A 301 -20.90 28.16 7.27
C THR A 301 -20.61 26.70 6.93
N ARG A 302 -21.56 26.00 6.29
CA ARG A 302 -21.38 24.60 5.84
C ARG A 302 -20.28 24.46 4.79
N GLN A 303 -20.19 25.40 3.84
CA GLN A 303 -19.12 25.40 2.83
C GLN A 303 -17.76 25.69 3.47
N VAL A 304 -17.68 26.62 4.42
CA VAL A 304 -16.44 26.91 5.15
C VAL A 304 -15.97 25.68 5.93
N VAL A 305 -16.85 25.06 6.72
CA VAL A 305 -16.53 23.83 7.47
C VAL A 305 -16.10 22.70 6.52
N GLY A 306 -16.83 22.50 5.41
CA GLY A 306 -16.49 21.49 4.42
C GLY A 306 -15.13 21.73 3.75
N LEU A 307 -14.83 22.98 3.37
CA LEU A 307 -13.52 23.36 2.83
C LEU A 307 -12.41 23.16 3.84
N SER A 308 -12.61 23.53 5.11
CA SER A 308 -11.63 23.31 6.18
C SER A 308 -11.35 21.83 6.37
N PHE A 309 -12.39 20.99 6.41
CA PHE A 309 -12.22 19.54 6.46
C PHE A 309 -11.44 19.01 5.25
N CYS A 310 -11.79 19.44 4.03
CA CYS A 310 -11.07 19.08 2.81
C CYS A 310 -9.59 19.50 2.89
N ALA A 311 -9.32 20.73 3.35
CA ALA A 311 -7.96 21.26 3.47
C ALA A 311 -7.12 20.46 4.47
N VAL A 312 -7.69 20.14 5.65
CA VAL A 312 -7.04 19.28 6.65
C VAL A 312 -6.78 17.88 6.08
N TYR A 313 -7.76 17.29 5.39
CA TYR A 313 -7.62 15.99 4.73
C TYR A 313 -6.49 15.98 3.69
N LEU A 314 -6.47 16.97 2.79
CA LEU A 314 -5.45 17.12 1.76
C LEU A 314 -4.06 17.29 2.39
N LEU A 315 -3.95 18.18 3.39
CA LEU A 315 -2.70 18.42 4.10
C LEU A 315 -2.21 17.16 4.80
N PHE A 316 -3.10 16.42 5.48
CA PHE A 316 -2.77 15.16 6.09
C PHE A 316 -2.19 14.18 5.07
N HIS A 317 -2.83 13.98 3.92
CA HIS A 317 -2.33 13.04 2.91
C HIS A 317 -1.09 13.53 2.14
N LEU A 318 -0.72 14.80 2.25
CA LEU A 318 0.55 15.33 1.77
C LEU A 318 1.68 15.18 2.80
N VAL A 319 1.38 15.30 4.09
CA VAL A 319 2.39 15.23 5.16
C VAL A 319 2.61 13.80 5.65
N TRP A 320 1.53 13.02 5.82
CA TRP A 320 1.57 11.68 6.41
C TRP A 320 2.49 10.67 5.69
N PRO A 321 2.59 10.66 4.35
CA PRO A 321 3.56 9.82 3.66
C PRO A 321 5.02 10.13 4.02
N LEU A 322 5.32 11.37 4.41
CA LEU A 322 6.67 11.83 4.74
C LEU A 322 7.09 11.52 6.18
N ARG A 323 6.19 10.97 7.00
CA ARG A 323 6.44 10.69 8.43
C ARG A 323 7.60 9.72 8.68
N HIS A 324 7.98 8.93 7.67
CA HIS A 324 9.13 8.03 7.78
C HIS A 324 10.44 8.77 8.06
N ASN A 325 10.55 10.05 7.66
CA ASN A 325 11.71 10.90 7.94
C ASN A 325 11.84 11.30 9.41
N VAL A 326 10.78 11.10 10.22
CA VAL A 326 10.80 11.39 11.66
C VAL A 326 11.37 10.21 12.45
N TYR A 327 11.26 9.00 11.91
CA TYR A 327 11.77 7.80 12.57
C TYR A 327 13.27 7.59 12.26
N PRO A 328 14.06 7.12 13.24
CA PRO A 328 15.46 6.84 13.01
C PRO A 328 15.65 5.63 12.09
N GLY A 329 16.62 5.70 11.18
CA GLY A 329 16.99 4.62 10.26
C GLY A 329 16.16 4.55 8.98
N ASP A 330 16.55 3.65 8.07
CA ASP A 330 15.87 3.48 6.78
C ASP A 330 14.53 2.73 6.95
N ALA A 331 13.45 3.33 6.46
CA ALA A 331 12.11 2.73 6.39
C ALA A 331 12.06 1.42 5.60
N SER A 332 12.98 1.21 4.65
CA SER A 332 13.13 -0.05 3.92
C SER A 332 13.75 -1.17 4.79
N TRP A 333 14.45 -0.81 5.87
CA TRP A 333 15.07 -1.73 6.82
C TRP A 333 14.21 -1.98 8.07
N ASN A 334 13.64 -0.93 8.67
CA ASN A 334 12.90 -1.06 9.94
C ASN A 334 11.37 -1.04 9.79
N GLU A 335 10.86 -0.86 8.56
CA GLU A 335 9.43 -0.71 8.21
C GLU A 335 8.71 0.50 8.84
N ARG A 336 9.42 1.39 9.53
CA ARG A 336 8.86 2.58 10.17
C ARG A 336 8.36 3.56 9.13
N GLY A 337 7.07 3.87 9.17
CA GLY A 337 6.46 4.82 8.23
C GLY A 337 6.37 4.30 6.79
N HIS A 338 6.67 3.01 6.54
CA HIS A 338 6.67 2.45 5.19
C HIS A 338 5.25 2.34 4.59
N TYR A 339 4.30 1.78 5.34
CA TYR A 339 2.90 1.71 4.92
C TYR A 339 2.26 3.11 4.90
N PHE A 340 1.22 3.28 4.10
CA PHE A 340 0.50 4.56 3.93
C PHE A 340 1.39 5.72 3.43
N ALA A 341 2.53 5.40 2.82
CA ALA A 341 3.49 6.37 2.33
C ALA A 341 3.77 6.26 0.82
N TRP A 342 2.99 5.45 0.10
CA TRP A 342 3.12 5.26 -1.36
C TRP A 342 4.50 4.74 -1.79
N ARG A 343 5.25 4.17 -0.85
CA ARG A 343 6.55 3.53 -1.06
C ARG A 343 6.30 2.17 -1.72
N MET A 344 6.50 2.08 -3.03
CA MET A 344 6.23 0.87 -3.83
C MET A 344 7.47 0.39 -4.56
N MET A 345 7.74 -0.92 -4.49
CA MET A 345 8.84 -1.58 -5.21
C MET A 345 10.25 -1.01 -4.92
N LEU A 346 10.45 -0.42 -3.74
CA LEU A 346 11.73 0.23 -3.35
C LEU A 346 12.71 -0.70 -2.64
N ARG A 347 12.31 -1.93 -2.36
CA ARG A 347 13.18 -2.91 -1.70
C ARG A 347 12.99 -4.33 -2.20
N GLY A 348 14.11 -5.02 -2.37
CA GLY A 348 14.23 -6.47 -2.24
C GLY A 348 14.85 -6.75 -0.88
N LYS A 349 14.15 -7.53 -0.05
CA LYS A 349 14.58 -7.81 1.32
C LYS A 349 14.37 -9.28 1.69
N PRO A 350 15.23 -10.19 1.18
CA PRO A 350 15.27 -11.56 1.69
C PRO A 350 15.59 -11.56 3.19
N VAL A 351 14.99 -12.50 3.91
CA VAL A 351 15.13 -12.62 5.37
C VAL A 351 15.22 -14.08 5.75
N VAL A 352 16.11 -14.36 6.70
CA VAL A 352 16.18 -15.63 7.42
C VAL A 352 15.76 -15.37 8.85
N LEU A 353 14.76 -16.13 9.32
CA LEU A 353 14.19 -15.94 10.64
C LEU A 353 14.05 -17.29 11.37
N GLY A 354 14.29 -17.27 12.68
CA GLY A 354 13.92 -18.34 13.60
C GLY A 354 13.62 -17.82 14.99
N TYR A 355 12.65 -18.41 15.68
CA TYR A 355 12.27 -18.09 17.04
C TYR A 355 12.79 -19.12 18.04
N ALA A 356 13.15 -18.67 19.23
CA ALA A 356 13.45 -19.51 20.36
C ALA A 356 12.58 -19.09 21.56
N ILE A 357 11.90 -20.06 22.16
CA ILE A 357 11.11 -19.87 23.38
C ILE A 357 11.89 -20.49 24.54
N LYS A 358 12.23 -19.68 25.53
CA LYS A 358 12.92 -20.12 26.75
C LYS A 358 11.92 -20.18 27.91
N ASP A 359 11.73 -21.35 28.47
CA ASP A 359 10.98 -21.54 29.71
C ASP A 359 11.75 -20.92 30.88
N LEU A 360 11.11 -20.02 31.62
CA LEU A 360 11.79 -19.28 32.70
C LEU A 360 11.96 -20.10 33.98
N GLU A 361 11.19 -21.16 34.16
CA GLU A 361 11.26 -22.04 35.34
C GLU A 361 12.32 -23.13 35.15
N THR A 362 12.30 -23.80 33.99
CA THR A 362 13.16 -24.96 33.70
C THR A 362 14.45 -24.57 32.97
N GLY A 363 14.49 -23.38 32.36
CA GLY A 363 15.58 -22.95 31.49
C GLY A 363 15.65 -23.68 30.14
N ALA A 364 14.69 -24.56 29.84
CA ALA A 364 14.61 -25.28 28.57
C ALA A 364 14.34 -24.30 27.41
N VAL A 365 14.95 -24.56 26.26
CA VAL A 365 14.77 -23.76 25.05
C VAL A 365 14.17 -24.64 23.97
N VAL A 366 13.05 -24.20 23.41
CA VAL A 366 12.35 -24.87 22.31
C VAL A 366 12.20 -23.95 21.10
N ASP A 367 12.07 -24.55 19.93
CA ASP A 367 11.81 -23.83 18.67
C ASP A 367 10.35 -23.36 18.61
N GLY A 368 10.12 -22.13 18.15
CA GLY A 368 8.78 -21.53 18.08
C GLY A 368 7.86 -22.14 17.02
N ARG A 369 8.41 -22.87 16.02
CA ARG A 369 7.68 -23.56 14.94
C ARG A 369 6.54 -22.72 14.31
N VAL A 370 6.91 -21.57 13.74
CA VAL A 370 5.94 -20.59 13.23
C VAL A 370 4.99 -21.12 12.14
N GLN A 371 5.38 -22.17 11.41
CA GLN A 371 4.58 -22.81 10.36
C GLN A 371 3.24 -23.38 10.88
N ARG A 372 3.09 -23.53 12.20
CA ARG A 372 1.80 -23.90 12.81
C ARG A 372 0.75 -22.78 12.74
N PHE A 373 1.18 -21.53 12.57
CA PHE A 373 0.33 -20.35 12.74
C PHE A 373 0.12 -19.54 11.47
N ILE A 374 1.12 -19.53 10.59
CA ILE A 374 1.14 -18.70 9.39
C ILE A 374 1.21 -19.56 8.13
N ASN A 375 0.67 -19.04 7.03
CA ASN A 375 0.79 -19.66 5.70
C ASN A 375 2.01 -19.13 4.92
N SER A 376 2.22 -19.64 3.70
CA SER A 376 3.34 -19.25 2.82
C SER A 376 3.30 -17.76 2.43
N GLU A 377 2.12 -17.23 2.15
CA GLU A 377 1.95 -15.83 1.70
C GLU A 377 2.26 -14.83 2.83
N GLN A 378 1.84 -15.13 4.05
CA GLN A 378 2.24 -14.39 5.25
C GLN A 378 3.74 -14.52 5.49
N GLN A 379 4.32 -15.71 5.32
CA GLN A 379 5.74 -15.98 5.55
C GLN A 379 6.65 -15.03 4.75
N ASP A 380 6.31 -14.77 3.49
CA ASP A 380 7.07 -13.88 2.61
C ASP A 380 7.03 -12.41 3.02
N ARG A 381 6.00 -12.00 3.78
CA ARG A 381 5.75 -10.61 4.15
C ARG A 381 6.15 -10.29 5.58
N PHE A 382 5.77 -11.14 6.54
CA PHE A 382 5.90 -10.83 7.97
C PHE A 382 7.36 -10.74 8.40
N ALA A 383 8.24 -11.63 7.90
CA ALA A 383 9.64 -11.69 8.29
C ALA A 383 10.41 -10.41 7.93
N ARG A 384 9.89 -9.61 6.99
CA ARG A 384 10.51 -8.33 6.59
C ARG A 384 10.21 -7.21 7.57
N ASP A 385 9.23 -7.35 8.44
CA ASP A 385 8.76 -6.30 9.35
C ASP A 385 9.00 -6.63 10.82
N PRO A 386 9.90 -5.90 11.50
CA PRO A 386 10.14 -6.05 12.93
C PRO A 386 8.88 -6.01 13.81
N GLU A 387 7.85 -5.23 13.44
CA GLU A 387 6.60 -5.17 14.20
C GLU A 387 5.78 -6.45 14.04
N MET A 388 5.78 -7.06 12.86
CA MET A 388 5.08 -8.31 12.64
C MET A 388 5.82 -9.46 13.34
N ILE A 389 7.15 -9.42 13.34
CA ILE A 389 7.99 -10.35 14.12
C ILE A 389 7.67 -10.22 15.62
N LEU A 390 7.60 -8.99 16.15
CA LEU A 390 7.20 -8.75 17.53
C LEU A 390 5.77 -9.25 17.81
N HIS A 391 4.84 -9.02 16.89
CA HIS A 391 3.45 -9.45 17.06
C HIS A 391 3.33 -10.98 17.17
N LEU A 392 4.01 -11.72 16.31
CA LEU A 392 4.04 -13.18 16.39
C LEU A 392 4.78 -13.67 17.64
N ALA A 393 5.82 -12.95 18.11
CA ALA A 393 6.50 -13.29 19.37
C ALA A 393 5.54 -13.28 20.57
N HIS A 394 4.70 -12.24 20.66
CA HIS A 394 3.66 -12.15 21.69
C HIS A 394 2.65 -13.30 21.59
N HIS A 395 2.23 -13.67 20.38
CA HIS A 395 1.35 -14.82 20.18
C HIS A 395 2.00 -16.13 20.62
N LEU A 396 3.27 -16.36 20.27
CA LEU A 396 4.03 -17.53 20.71
C LEU A 396 4.12 -17.61 22.24
N GLY A 397 4.39 -16.49 22.92
CA GLY A 397 4.43 -16.44 24.38
C GLY A 397 3.08 -16.75 25.03
N GLN A 398 1.99 -16.23 24.46
CA GLN A 398 0.63 -16.52 24.92
C GLN A 398 0.26 -18.00 24.73
N GLN A 399 0.59 -18.58 23.57
CA GLN A 399 0.35 -20.00 23.29
C GLN A 399 1.17 -20.90 24.22
N TYR A 400 2.45 -20.59 24.43
CA TYR A 400 3.31 -21.34 25.35
C TYR A 400 2.75 -21.35 26.77
N ARG A 401 2.32 -20.19 27.27
CA ARG A 401 1.70 -20.08 28.59
C ARG A 401 0.37 -20.84 28.67
N ALA A 402 -0.45 -20.80 27.62
CA ALA A 402 -1.71 -21.54 27.58
C ALA A 402 -1.50 -23.07 27.55
N GLU A 403 -0.49 -23.56 26.83
CA GLU A 403 -0.18 -24.99 26.72
C GLU A 403 0.53 -25.54 27.98
N THR A 404 1.38 -24.76 28.63
CA THR A 404 2.27 -25.25 29.72
C THR A 404 1.91 -24.72 31.11
N GLY A 405 1.17 -23.62 31.20
CA GLY A 405 0.92 -22.89 32.44
C GLY A 405 2.10 -22.06 32.95
N ARG A 406 3.22 -22.00 32.21
CA ARG A 406 4.48 -21.36 32.65
C ARG A 406 4.78 -20.08 31.89
N ASP A 407 5.55 -19.21 32.54
CA ASP A 407 6.10 -18.02 31.90
C ASP A 407 7.33 -18.36 31.03
N CYS A 408 7.48 -17.61 29.94
CA CYS A 408 8.57 -17.79 28.99
C CYS A 408 9.17 -16.45 28.55
N ALA A 409 10.34 -16.51 27.92
CA ALA A 409 10.92 -15.41 27.14
C ALA A 409 11.02 -15.83 25.67
N VAL A 410 10.79 -14.89 24.75
CA VAL A 410 10.79 -15.18 23.30
C VAL A 410 11.87 -14.36 22.61
N TYR A 411 12.79 -15.06 21.96
CA TYR A 411 13.91 -14.50 21.23
C TYR A 411 13.74 -14.77 19.73
N ALA A 412 14.30 -13.90 18.88
CA ALA A 412 14.30 -14.10 17.44
C ALA A 412 15.70 -13.84 16.86
N LEU A 413 16.20 -14.80 16.09
CA LEU A 413 17.37 -14.61 15.24
C LEU A 413 16.90 -14.21 13.85
N VAL A 414 17.20 -12.98 13.46
CA VAL A 414 16.71 -12.43 12.19
C VAL A 414 17.87 -11.83 11.42
N MET A 415 18.20 -12.44 10.28
CA MET A 415 19.18 -11.94 9.33
C MET A 415 18.44 -11.41 8.11
N ALA A 416 18.84 -10.26 7.59
CA ALA A 416 18.25 -9.68 6.40
C ALA A 416 19.33 -9.09 5.47
N SER A 417 19.10 -9.17 4.16
CA SER A 417 19.84 -8.39 3.16
C SER A 417 18.88 -7.42 2.51
N LEU A 418 19.28 -6.16 2.35
CA LEU A 418 18.48 -5.14 1.68
C LEU A 418 19.15 -4.73 0.38
N ASN A 419 18.43 -4.89 -0.73
CA ASN A 419 18.87 -4.43 -2.06
C ASN A 419 20.25 -4.96 -2.45
N GLY A 420 20.55 -6.22 -2.12
CA GLY A 420 21.80 -6.89 -2.48
C GLY A 420 23.00 -6.58 -1.58
N ARG A 421 22.82 -5.88 -0.45
CA ARG A 421 23.87 -5.68 0.57
C ARG A 421 24.29 -7.01 1.21
N LYS A 422 25.45 -7.02 1.89
CA LYS A 422 25.83 -8.11 2.80
C LYS A 422 24.67 -8.34 3.79
N PRO A 423 24.27 -9.59 4.06
CA PRO A 423 23.31 -9.83 5.11
C PRO A 423 23.85 -9.36 6.46
N GLU A 424 22.96 -8.81 7.29
CA GLU A 424 23.25 -8.36 8.65
C GLU A 424 22.11 -8.80 9.58
N LEU A 425 22.36 -8.77 10.89
CA LEU A 425 21.30 -8.96 11.89
C LEU A 425 20.33 -7.78 11.85
N MET A 426 19.03 -8.06 11.69
CA MET A 426 17.97 -7.05 11.74
C MET A 426 17.50 -6.79 13.17
N LEU A 427 17.47 -7.83 14.01
CA LEU A 427 17.09 -7.73 15.41
C LEU A 427 18.25 -8.16 16.31
N ASP A 428 18.32 -7.61 17.52
CA ASP A 428 19.22 -8.12 18.57
C ASP A 428 18.69 -9.49 19.04
N PRO A 429 19.44 -10.59 18.79
CA PRO A 429 18.96 -11.92 19.12
C PRO A 429 18.93 -12.18 20.63
N ASN A 430 19.60 -11.38 21.45
CA ASN A 430 19.68 -11.57 22.91
C ASN A 430 18.61 -10.79 23.69
N VAL A 431 17.70 -10.13 22.99
CA VAL A 431 16.61 -9.37 23.58
C VAL A 431 15.34 -10.23 23.62
N ASP A 432 14.71 -10.28 24.79
CA ASP A 432 13.38 -10.88 24.96
C ASP A 432 12.31 -9.95 24.39
N LEU A 433 11.70 -10.38 23.30
CA LEU A 433 10.69 -9.60 22.58
C LEU A 433 9.42 -9.37 23.40
N LEU A 434 9.13 -10.23 24.38
CA LEU A 434 7.94 -10.05 25.24
C LEU A 434 8.03 -8.82 26.14
N GLN A 435 9.22 -8.26 26.33
CA GLN A 435 9.42 -7.04 27.13
C GLN A 435 9.00 -5.77 26.40
N TYR A 436 8.74 -5.83 25.08
CA TYR A 436 8.43 -4.67 24.27
C TYR A 436 6.96 -4.65 23.84
N PRO A 437 6.22 -3.55 24.09
CA PRO A 437 4.86 -3.41 23.59
C PRO A 437 4.86 -3.15 22.08
N ARG A 438 3.80 -3.58 21.42
CA ARG A 438 3.52 -3.22 20.02
C ARG A 438 3.29 -1.71 19.88
N GLY A 439 3.56 -1.19 18.69
CA GLY A 439 3.28 0.22 18.35
C GLY A 439 4.20 1.26 19.03
N PHE A 440 5.20 0.85 19.80
CA PHE A 440 6.11 1.76 20.48
C PHE A 440 6.92 2.62 19.49
N TYR A 441 7.21 3.88 19.86
CA TYR A 441 7.91 4.83 18.97
C TYR A 441 9.33 4.36 18.67
N GLU A 442 10.09 4.04 19.73
CA GLU A 442 11.42 3.47 19.63
C GLU A 442 11.35 1.94 19.56
N ARG A 443 12.29 1.33 18.84
CA ARG A 443 12.42 -0.13 18.80
C ARG A 443 13.88 -0.49 19.06
N PRO A 444 14.33 -0.48 20.33
CA PRO A 444 15.74 -0.69 20.64
C PRO A 444 16.23 -2.10 20.27
N PHE A 445 15.31 -3.06 20.12
CA PHE A 445 15.59 -4.40 19.63
C PHE A 445 15.85 -4.48 18.12
N VAL A 446 15.62 -3.40 17.35
CA VAL A 446 15.91 -3.33 15.91
C VAL A 446 17.29 -2.72 15.71
N LEU A 447 18.19 -3.49 15.10
CA LEU A 447 19.55 -3.04 14.81
C LEU A 447 19.55 -2.15 13.56
N ALA A 448 20.38 -1.11 13.58
CA ALA A 448 20.59 -0.26 12.41
C ALA A 448 21.35 -1.03 11.32
N GLN A 449 20.92 -0.86 10.05
CA GLN A 449 21.70 -1.29 8.90
C GLN A 449 23.02 -0.51 8.84
N LYS A 450 24.14 -1.22 8.66
CA LYS A 450 25.48 -0.60 8.58
C LYS A 450 26.11 -0.82 7.23
N GLU A 451 25.81 -1.93 6.56
CA GLU A 451 26.42 -2.26 5.27
C GLU A 451 26.01 -1.23 4.19
N PRO A 452 26.98 -0.54 3.55
CA PRO A 452 26.68 0.37 2.46
C PRO A 452 26.28 -0.41 1.20
N LEU A 453 25.51 0.23 0.32
CA LEU A 453 25.26 -0.34 -1.01
C LEU A 453 26.56 -0.30 -1.81
N ARG A 454 26.94 -1.43 -2.42
CA ARG A 454 28.15 -1.57 -3.24
C ARG A 454 27.86 -2.15 -4.62
N ARG A 455 28.85 -2.05 -5.52
CA ARG A 455 28.84 -2.72 -6.83
C ARG A 455 30.14 -3.53 -7.01
N PRO A 456 30.07 -4.83 -7.35
CA PRO A 456 28.87 -5.65 -7.47
C PRO A 456 28.17 -5.88 -6.12
N ALA A 457 26.85 -6.10 -6.17
CA ALA A 457 26.07 -6.50 -4.99
C ALA A 457 26.62 -7.81 -4.40
N TRP A 458 26.40 -8.05 -3.11
CA TRP A 458 26.83 -9.30 -2.46
C TRP A 458 26.10 -10.51 -3.01
N ASN A 459 24.77 -10.42 -3.20
CA ASN A 459 23.90 -11.48 -3.74
C ASN A 459 24.27 -12.89 -3.26
N LEU A 460 24.56 -13.01 -1.97
CA LEU A 460 24.92 -14.30 -1.37
C LEU A 460 23.65 -15.15 -1.22
N PRO A 461 23.68 -16.43 -1.63
CA PRO A 461 22.61 -17.37 -1.33
C PRO A 461 22.36 -17.45 0.18
N VAL A 462 21.09 -17.59 0.56
CA VAL A 462 20.62 -17.57 1.95
C VAL A 462 21.35 -18.60 2.82
N GLU A 463 21.68 -19.75 2.25
CA GLU A 463 22.36 -20.88 2.90
C GLU A 463 23.74 -20.48 3.42
N ARG A 464 24.39 -19.53 2.75
CA ARG A 464 25.73 -19.07 3.05
C ARG A 464 25.76 -17.88 4.00
N TRP A 465 24.61 -17.32 4.39
CA TRP A 465 24.58 -16.13 5.25
C TRP A 465 25.24 -16.38 6.61
N ARG A 466 25.12 -17.60 7.13
CA ARG A 466 25.75 -18.02 8.39
C ARG A 466 27.29 -17.99 8.34
N GLU A 467 27.89 -18.00 7.15
CA GLU A 467 29.35 -17.90 6.98
C GLU A 467 29.85 -16.45 7.13
N VAL A 468 28.99 -15.46 6.86
CA VAL A 468 29.39 -14.06 6.70
C VAL A 468 28.77 -13.11 7.72
N VAL A 469 27.66 -13.52 8.35
CA VAL A 469 27.01 -12.77 9.42
C VAL A 469 27.64 -13.18 10.74
N GLU A 470 28.26 -12.23 11.42
CA GLU A 470 28.71 -12.42 12.80
C GLU A 470 27.50 -12.44 13.73
N VAL A 471 27.19 -13.62 14.27
CA VAL A 471 26.15 -13.78 15.29
C VAL A 471 26.80 -13.70 16.67
N PRO A 472 26.37 -12.79 17.55
CA PRO A 472 26.90 -12.74 18.91
C PRO A 472 26.54 -14.01 19.67
N LYS A 473 27.25 -14.26 20.78
CA LYS A 473 26.91 -15.35 21.70
C LYS A 473 25.43 -15.25 22.10
N LEU A 474 24.68 -16.34 21.89
CA LEU A 474 23.26 -16.43 22.21
C LEU A 474 23.09 -16.76 23.70
N ASN A 475 22.85 -15.74 24.52
CA ASN A 475 22.79 -15.83 25.98
C ASN A 475 21.63 -16.69 26.50
N PHE A 476 20.59 -16.86 25.68
CA PHE A 476 19.43 -17.68 26.01
C PHE A 476 19.67 -19.17 25.75
N MET A 477 20.67 -19.55 24.95
CA MET A 477 20.97 -20.96 24.67
C MET A 477 21.85 -21.58 25.76
N PRO A 478 21.54 -22.80 26.23
CA PRO A 478 22.39 -23.49 27.20
C PRO A 478 23.78 -23.74 26.62
N ALA A 479 24.82 -23.55 27.44
CA ALA A 479 26.19 -23.83 27.05
C ALA A 479 26.37 -25.34 26.87
N LYS A 480 26.33 -25.85 25.63
CA LYS A 480 26.83 -27.20 25.35
C LYS A 480 28.37 -27.21 25.48
N PRO A 481 28.97 -28.08 26.32
CA PRO A 481 30.41 -28.27 26.34
C PRO A 481 30.89 -28.77 24.98
N GLY A 482 31.92 -28.14 24.40
CA GLY A 482 32.55 -28.58 23.13
C GLY A 482 31.80 -28.22 21.83
N ALA A 483 30.64 -27.55 21.91
CA ALA A 483 29.87 -27.15 20.73
C ALA A 483 30.25 -25.72 20.30
N SER A 484 30.74 -25.54 19.06
CA SER A 484 31.03 -24.21 18.50
C SER A 484 29.75 -23.38 18.37
N ASP A 485 29.83 -22.05 18.39
CA ASP A 485 28.65 -21.19 18.26
C ASP A 485 27.88 -21.45 16.93
N GLN A 486 28.58 -21.90 15.88
CA GLN A 486 27.98 -22.36 14.62
C GLN A 486 27.07 -23.60 14.78
N SER A 487 27.38 -24.51 15.70
CA SER A 487 26.53 -25.68 15.98
C SER A 487 25.27 -25.32 16.80
N ARG A 488 25.31 -24.25 17.60
CA ARG A 488 24.16 -23.71 18.35
C ARG A 488 23.16 -23.02 17.42
N LEU A 489 23.66 -22.40 16.36
CA LEU A 489 22.86 -21.83 15.27
C LEU A 489 22.08 -22.90 14.48
N ALA A 490 22.55 -24.14 14.42
CA ALA A 490 21.84 -25.23 13.76
C ALA A 490 20.59 -25.70 14.53
N SER A 491 20.53 -25.50 15.85
CA SER A 491 19.34 -25.83 16.65
C SER A 491 18.20 -24.81 16.51
N VAL A 492 18.48 -23.58 16.07
CA VAL A 492 17.43 -22.67 15.58
C VAL A 492 17.17 -23.06 14.13
N LYS A 493 16.10 -23.83 13.91
CA LYS A 493 15.66 -24.14 12.55
C LYS A 493 15.22 -22.83 11.89
N SER A 494 16.03 -22.33 10.98
CA SER A 494 15.67 -21.17 10.18
C SER A 494 14.81 -21.60 9.01
N THR A 495 13.70 -20.92 8.79
CA THR A 495 12.96 -21.04 7.54
C THR A 495 13.50 -20.03 6.56
N GLY A 496 14.27 -20.51 5.58
CA GLY A 496 14.68 -19.72 4.43
C GLY A 496 13.59 -19.80 3.36
N ASN A 497 13.21 -18.64 2.83
CA ASN A 497 12.54 -18.51 1.53
C ASN A 497 13.49 -17.81 0.57
#